data_AF-A0A6M4IM29-F1
#
_entry.id   AF-A0A6M4IM29-F1
#
_cell.length_a   1.000
_cell.length_b   1.000
_cell.length_c   1.000
_cell.angle_alpha   90.00
_cell.angle_beta   90.00
_cell.angle_gamma   90.00
#
_symmetry.space_group_name_H-M   'P 1'
#
loop_
_entity.id
_entity.type
_entity.pdbx_description
1 polymer ?
#
loop_
_entity_poly.entity_id
_entity_poly.type
_entity_poly.pdbx_seq_one_letter_code
_entity_poly.pdbx_strand_id
1 'polypeptide(L)'
;MMRLSRLTLVLASTTLVLGACRKKPVVAPQTETAPVSQQPQPTRPTNTTPAARDTMEEYRTKLAATRARLLETIYFEYDADELRDDAKANLDSKITVLNANSAVKIRIAGHCDERGSDEYNIALGRRRAEAAKRYLTDRGIDASRIETASFGRERPAVQGTTEEAWSRNRRDEFEIIAGGDQLRAQ
;
A
#
# COMPACT_ATOMS: atom_id res chain seq x y z
N MET A 1 -13.09 17.83 -51.43
CA MET A 1 -14.38 17.38 -51.99
C MET A 1 -15.17 16.70 -50.88
N MET A 2 -16.34 17.25 -50.60
CA MET A 2 -17.17 17.06 -49.41
C MET A 2 -18.24 15.99 -49.71
N ARG A 3 -18.48 15.04 -48.79
CA ARG A 3 -19.69 14.20 -48.76
C ARG A 3 -20.06 13.97 -47.28
N LEU A 4 -20.83 14.88 -46.67
CA LEU A 4 -22.29 14.79 -46.43
C LEU A 4 -22.69 13.41 -45.86
N SER A 5 -22.72 13.24 -44.54
CA SER A 5 -23.82 13.59 -43.61
C SER A 5 -25.11 12.80 -43.88
N ARG A 6 -25.48 11.95 -42.92
CA ARG A 6 -26.85 11.48 -42.65
C ARG A 6 -26.95 10.89 -41.24
N LEU A 7 -27.18 11.81 -40.31
CA LEU A 7 -27.69 11.57 -38.96
C LEU A 7 -29.10 10.97 -39.09
N THR A 8 -29.33 9.76 -38.57
CA THR A 8 -30.68 9.19 -38.42
C THR A 8 -30.92 8.89 -36.95
N LEU A 9 -31.64 9.80 -36.32
CA LEU A 9 -32.17 9.71 -34.97
C LEU A 9 -33.52 8.97 -35.06
N VAL A 10 -33.62 7.79 -34.45
CA VAL A 10 -34.89 7.06 -34.29
C VAL A 10 -35.20 6.98 -32.80
N LEU A 11 -36.14 7.82 -32.35
CA LEU A 11 -36.80 7.66 -31.04
C LEU A 11 -37.89 6.60 -31.18
N ALA A 12 -37.77 5.50 -30.43
CA ALA A 12 -38.84 4.54 -30.22
C ALA A 12 -39.15 4.45 -28.72
N SER A 13 -40.30 5.01 -28.37
CA SER A 13 -40.92 4.92 -27.05
C SER A 13 -41.62 3.57 -26.89
N THR A 14 -41.30 2.82 -25.83
CA THR A 14 -42.17 1.75 -25.32
C THR A 14 -42.05 1.64 -23.81
N THR A 15 -43.04 2.21 -23.12
CA THR A 15 -43.37 1.91 -21.73
C THR A 15 -44.04 0.55 -21.64
N LEU A 16 -43.48 -0.38 -20.87
CA LEU A 16 -44.15 -1.60 -20.44
C LEU A 16 -44.07 -1.68 -18.92
N VAL A 17 -45.18 -1.32 -18.27
CA VAL A 17 -45.46 -1.58 -16.86
C VAL A 17 -46.20 -2.91 -16.79
N LEU A 18 -45.79 -3.81 -15.88
CA LEU A 18 -46.64 -4.73 -15.11
C LEU A 18 -45.77 -5.68 -14.26
N GLY A 19 -46.06 -5.75 -12.96
CA GLY A 19 -45.74 -6.91 -12.12
C GLY A 19 -44.97 -6.65 -10.83
N ALA A 20 -45.63 -6.13 -9.79
CA ALA A 20 -45.15 -6.26 -8.41
C ALA A 20 -46.29 -6.73 -7.50
N CYS A 21 -46.06 -7.87 -6.84
CA CYS A 21 -47.03 -8.61 -6.06
C CYS A 21 -47.49 -7.88 -4.79
N ARG A 22 -48.79 -8.04 -4.56
CA ARG A 22 -49.66 -7.55 -3.50
C ARG A 22 -49.21 -8.05 -2.12
N LYS A 23 -48.72 -7.17 -1.23
CA LYS A 23 -48.55 -7.47 0.21
C LYS A 23 -49.88 -7.23 0.93
N LYS A 24 -50.44 -8.29 1.51
CA LYS A 24 -51.61 -8.22 2.41
C LYS A 24 -51.21 -7.54 3.72
N PRO A 25 -52.04 -6.65 4.31
CA PRO A 25 -51.84 -6.22 5.68
C PRO A 25 -52.36 -7.32 6.62
N VAL A 26 -51.46 -7.89 7.41
CA VAL A 26 -51.84 -8.78 8.52
C VAL A 26 -51.98 -7.91 9.76
N VAL A 27 -53.21 -7.83 10.26
CA VAL A 27 -53.58 -7.32 11.58
C VAL A 27 -53.00 -8.27 12.64
N ALA A 28 -52.41 -7.72 13.70
CA ALA A 28 -52.10 -8.46 14.91
C ALA A 28 -52.67 -7.72 16.13
N PRO A 29 -53.56 -8.35 16.93
CA PRO A 29 -53.92 -7.88 18.27
C PRO A 29 -53.09 -8.58 19.35
N GLN A 30 -52.57 -7.76 20.27
CA GLN A 30 -52.34 -7.94 21.72
C GLN A 30 -51.44 -9.07 22.27
N THR A 31 -50.41 -8.59 22.97
CA THR A 31 -49.98 -8.92 24.34
C THR A 31 -50.16 -10.36 24.84
N GLU A 32 -49.06 -11.09 24.96
CA GLU A 32 -48.89 -12.11 26.01
C GLU A 32 -47.44 -12.10 26.51
N THR A 33 -47.31 -11.84 27.81
CA THR A 33 -46.08 -11.80 28.60
C THR A 33 -45.45 -13.19 28.68
N ALA A 34 -44.22 -13.33 28.16
CA ALA A 34 -43.34 -14.46 28.46
C ALA A 34 -42.10 -13.96 29.23
N PRO A 35 -41.67 -14.64 30.29
CA PRO A 35 -40.59 -14.18 31.17
C PRO A 35 -39.24 -14.20 30.43
N VAL A 36 -38.53 -13.08 30.51
CA VAL A 36 -37.15 -12.94 30.05
C VAL A 36 -36.26 -13.83 30.92
N SER A 37 -35.87 -14.97 30.37
CA SER A 37 -34.78 -15.78 30.91
C SER A 37 -33.48 -15.00 30.73
N GLN A 38 -32.94 -14.48 31.84
CA GLN A 38 -31.63 -13.82 31.86
C GLN A 38 -30.54 -14.87 31.60
N GLN A 39 -30.03 -14.94 30.37
CA GLN A 39 -28.71 -15.52 30.13
C GLN A 39 -27.66 -14.58 30.74
N PRO A 40 -26.72 -15.09 31.56
CA PRO A 40 -25.61 -14.28 32.06
C PRO A 40 -24.85 -13.67 30.88
N GLN A 41 -24.80 -12.34 30.83
CA GLN A 41 -23.86 -11.65 29.94
C GLN A 41 -22.45 -12.15 30.24
N PRO A 42 -21.62 -12.48 29.23
CA PRO A 42 -20.20 -12.67 29.45
C PRO A 42 -19.66 -11.38 30.04
N THR A 43 -19.20 -11.43 31.29
CA THR A 43 -18.49 -10.34 31.92
C THR A 43 -17.28 -10.03 31.06
N ARG A 44 -17.28 -8.88 30.39
CA ARG A 44 -16.08 -8.33 29.75
C ARG A 44 -15.03 -8.18 30.87
N PRO A 45 -13.89 -8.90 30.84
CA PRO A 45 -12.84 -8.62 31.80
C PRO A 45 -12.23 -7.26 31.44
N THR A 46 -12.61 -6.22 32.19
CA THR A 46 -12.06 -4.86 32.05
C THR A 46 -10.77 -4.67 32.86
N ASN A 47 -10.09 -5.74 33.22
CA ASN A 47 -8.84 -5.67 33.98
C ASN A 47 -7.66 -6.15 33.14
N THR A 48 -7.26 -5.35 32.15
CA THR A 48 -5.88 -5.44 31.64
C THR A 48 -4.97 -4.90 32.73
N THR A 49 -4.29 -5.79 33.45
CA THR A 49 -3.27 -5.48 34.46
C THR A 49 -2.24 -4.50 33.89
N PRO A 50 -1.68 -3.55 34.67
CA PRO A 50 -0.64 -2.62 34.21
C PRO A 50 0.49 -3.30 33.41
N ALA A 51 1.00 -4.45 33.87
CA ALA A 51 2.02 -5.23 33.15
C ALA A 51 1.58 -5.73 31.74
N ALA A 52 0.28 -6.00 31.54
CA ALA A 52 -0.26 -6.37 30.23
C ALA A 52 -0.44 -5.15 29.30
N ARG A 53 -0.45 -3.92 29.84
CA ARG A 53 -0.47 -2.68 29.04
C ARG A 53 0.93 -2.34 28.56
N ASP A 54 1.91 -2.41 29.46
CA ASP A 54 3.32 -2.10 29.16
C ASP A 54 3.88 -3.03 28.07
N THR A 55 3.56 -4.33 28.15
CA THR A 55 3.95 -5.33 27.13
C THR A 55 3.31 -5.08 25.76
N MET A 56 2.05 -4.60 25.73
CA MET A 56 1.37 -4.27 24.48
C MET A 56 1.89 -2.97 23.84
N GLU A 57 2.26 -2.00 24.65
CA GLU A 57 2.92 -0.77 24.18
C GLU A 57 4.31 -1.06 23.60
N GLU A 58 5.10 -1.90 24.28
CA GLU A 58 6.38 -2.38 23.78
C GLU A 58 6.22 -3.10 22.43
N TYR A 59 5.26 -4.01 22.32
CA TYR A 59 4.99 -4.73 21.07
C TYR A 59 4.61 -3.78 19.93
N ARG A 60 3.74 -2.80 20.19
CA ARG A 60 3.35 -1.78 19.19
C ARG A 60 4.56 -0.97 18.73
N THR A 61 5.44 -0.61 19.65
CA THR A 61 6.67 0.15 19.35
C THR A 61 7.60 -0.67 18.46
N LYS A 62 7.84 -1.94 18.79
CA LYS A 62 8.66 -2.83 17.96
C LYS A 62 8.04 -3.08 16.59
N LEU A 63 6.72 -3.23 16.52
CA LEU A 63 6.00 -3.38 15.26
C LEU A 63 6.14 -2.13 14.38
N ALA A 64 5.99 -0.93 14.96
CA ALA A 64 6.18 0.33 14.25
C ALA A 64 7.62 0.48 13.73
N ALA A 65 8.62 0.15 14.55
CA ALA A 65 10.02 0.15 14.14
C ALA A 65 10.32 -0.85 13.01
N THR A 66 9.72 -2.05 13.10
CA THR A 66 9.83 -3.09 12.06
C THR A 66 9.23 -2.61 10.74
N ARG A 67 8.08 -1.95 10.79
CA ARG A 67 7.43 -1.34 9.62
C ARG A 67 8.29 -0.21 9.05
N ALA A 68 8.81 0.68 9.88
CA ALA A 68 9.67 1.78 9.46
C ALA A 68 10.91 1.26 8.72
N ARG A 69 11.56 0.21 9.24
CA ARG A 69 12.71 -0.44 8.58
C ARG A 69 12.39 -0.92 7.17
N LEU A 70 11.19 -1.50 6.94
CA LEU A 70 10.76 -1.89 5.59
C LEU A 70 10.53 -0.70 4.66
N LEU A 71 10.04 0.43 5.18
CA LEU A 71 9.66 1.60 4.40
C LEU A 71 10.80 2.62 4.21
N GLU A 72 11.92 2.45 4.94
CA GLU A 72 13.06 3.36 4.89
C GLU A 72 13.59 3.55 3.46
N THR A 73 13.68 4.80 3.02
CA THR A 73 14.13 5.21 1.68
C THR A 73 15.61 4.92 1.48
N ILE A 74 16.01 4.60 0.24
CA ILE A 74 17.43 4.58 -0.17
C ILE A 74 17.71 5.66 -1.22
N TYR A 75 18.96 6.11 -1.31
CA TYR A 75 19.37 7.22 -2.16
C TYR A 75 20.45 6.82 -3.17
N PHE A 76 20.55 7.61 -4.23
CA PHE A 76 21.48 7.39 -5.33
C PHE A 76 22.26 8.66 -5.68
N GLU A 77 23.46 8.45 -6.23
CA GLU A 77 24.23 9.52 -6.83
C GLU A 77 23.59 10.06 -8.10
N TYR A 78 24.06 11.24 -8.52
CA TYR A 78 23.61 11.84 -9.76
C TYR A 78 23.87 10.90 -10.94
N ASP A 79 22.85 10.76 -11.79
CA ASP A 79 22.88 9.94 -13.00
C ASP A 79 23.29 8.46 -12.81
N ALA A 80 23.12 7.93 -11.59
CA ALA A 80 23.53 6.57 -11.24
C ALA A 80 22.36 5.71 -10.75
N ASP A 81 22.46 4.40 -11.04
CA ASP A 81 21.64 3.33 -10.45
C ASP A 81 22.45 2.35 -9.58
N GLU A 82 23.72 2.66 -9.33
CA GLU A 82 24.56 1.90 -8.41
C GLU A 82 24.14 2.13 -6.94
N LEU A 83 24.06 1.04 -6.18
CA LEU A 83 23.75 1.09 -4.75
C LEU A 83 24.98 1.55 -3.97
N ARG A 84 24.84 2.67 -3.27
CA ARG A 84 25.78 3.13 -2.24
C ARG A 84 25.81 2.17 -1.04
N ASP A 85 26.85 2.25 -0.22
CA ASP A 85 27.01 1.35 0.92
C ASP A 85 25.95 1.56 2.03
N ASP A 86 25.48 2.79 2.22
CA ASP A 86 24.36 3.09 3.10
C ASP A 86 23.03 2.51 2.59
N ALA A 87 22.80 2.55 1.28
CA ALA A 87 21.66 1.90 0.64
C ALA A 87 21.71 0.36 0.85
N LYS A 88 22.89 -0.25 0.67
CA LYS A 88 23.10 -1.69 0.94
C LYS A 88 22.81 -2.05 2.39
N ALA A 89 23.32 -1.27 3.35
CA ALA A 89 23.07 -1.50 4.78
C ALA A 89 21.57 -1.41 5.15
N ASN A 90 20.84 -0.47 4.52
CA ASN A 90 19.39 -0.36 4.67
C ASN A 90 18.67 -1.57 4.05
N LEU A 91 19.06 -1.99 2.85
CA LEU A 91 18.50 -3.20 2.21
C LEU A 91 18.77 -4.46 3.03
N ASP A 92 19.96 -4.61 3.62
CA ASP A 92 20.28 -5.72 4.54
C ASP A 92 19.35 -5.74 5.75
N SER A 93 19.04 -4.56 6.29
CA SER A 93 18.08 -4.41 7.40
C SER A 93 16.67 -4.85 6.99
N LYS A 94 16.25 -4.62 5.74
CA LYS A 94 14.96 -5.09 5.21
C LYS A 94 14.91 -6.61 5.07
N ILE A 95 16.02 -7.25 4.68
CA ILE A 95 16.10 -8.71 4.49
C ILE A 95 15.74 -9.46 5.77
N THR A 96 16.27 -9.02 6.90
CA THR A 96 15.94 -9.58 8.22
C THR A 96 14.43 -9.59 8.46
N VAL A 97 13.74 -8.49 8.14
CA VAL A 97 12.29 -8.38 8.30
C VAL A 97 11.54 -9.25 7.29
N LEU A 98 11.94 -9.24 6.02
CA LEU A 98 11.29 -9.99 4.95
C LEU A 98 11.41 -11.51 5.15
N ASN A 99 12.51 -11.98 5.74
CA ASN A 99 12.70 -13.39 6.11
C ASN A 99 11.79 -13.81 7.27
N ALA A 100 11.66 -12.98 8.29
CA ALA A 100 10.77 -13.26 9.42
C ALA A 100 9.28 -13.17 9.06
N ASN A 101 8.95 -12.51 7.94
CA ASN A 101 7.58 -12.20 7.54
C ASN A 101 7.31 -12.62 6.07
N SER A 102 7.27 -13.92 5.80
CA SER A 102 7.17 -14.47 4.44
C SER A 102 5.92 -14.05 3.65
N ALA A 103 4.83 -13.66 4.33
CA ALA A 103 3.60 -13.18 3.70
C ALA A 103 3.71 -11.72 3.19
N VAL A 104 4.69 -10.95 3.67
CA VAL A 104 4.84 -9.54 3.29
C VAL A 104 5.36 -9.43 1.85
N LYS A 105 4.71 -8.58 1.05
CA LYS A 105 5.17 -8.17 -0.27
C LYS A 105 5.43 -6.68 -0.28
N ILE A 106 6.46 -6.25 -1.01
CA ILE A 106 6.85 -4.85 -1.12
C ILE A 106 6.86 -4.37 -2.57
N ARG A 107 6.67 -3.06 -2.76
CA ARG A 107 6.96 -2.35 -3.99
C ARG A 107 8.15 -1.42 -3.77
N ILE A 108 9.03 -1.36 -4.76
CA ILE A 108 10.15 -0.42 -4.84
C ILE A 108 9.83 0.57 -5.96
N ALA A 109 9.70 1.85 -5.63
CA ALA A 109 9.38 2.90 -6.58
C ALA A 109 10.57 3.84 -6.75
N GLY A 110 11.14 3.89 -7.96
CA GLY A 110 12.30 4.71 -8.25
C GLY A 110 11.97 6.10 -8.78
N HIS A 111 12.65 7.09 -8.20
CA HIS A 111 12.50 8.51 -8.46
C HIS A 111 13.82 9.14 -8.89
N CYS A 112 13.72 10.24 -9.64
CA CYS A 112 14.83 11.06 -10.11
C CYS A 112 14.64 12.52 -9.71
N ASP A 113 15.73 13.29 -9.78
CA ASP A 113 15.64 14.75 -9.71
C ASP A 113 15.09 15.33 -11.02
N GLU A 114 14.84 16.64 -11.05
CA GLU A 114 14.14 17.30 -12.16
C GLU A 114 14.92 17.36 -13.49
N ARG A 115 16.21 17.04 -13.48
CA ARG A 115 17.09 17.19 -14.65
C ARG A 115 16.91 16.03 -15.63
N GLY A 116 17.08 16.29 -16.92
CA GLY A 116 16.89 15.31 -17.99
C GLY A 116 15.43 15.22 -18.49
N SER A 117 15.20 14.40 -19.52
CA SER A 117 13.84 14.20 -20.07
C SER A 117 12.99 13.30 -19.18
N ASP A 118 11.68 13.34 -19.37
CA ASP A 118 10.74 12.49 -18.64
C ASP A 118 11.01 11.01 -18.95
N GLU A 119 11.17 10.65 -20.22
CA GLU A 119 11.44 9.28 -20.66
C GLU A 119 12.77 8.75 -20.10
N TYR A 120 13.79 9.61 -20.06
CA TYR A 120 15.08 9.27 -19.47
C TYR A 120 14.92 8.96 -17.98
N ASN A 121 14.24 9.83 -17.24
CA ASN A 121 14.05 9.68 -15.81
C ASN A 121 13.15 8.50 -15.45
N ILE A 122 12.14 8.19 -16.26
CA ILE A 122 11.34 6.96 -16.11
C ILE A 122 12.22 5.72 -16.30
N ALA A 123 13.13 5.73 -17.28
CA ALA A 123 14.07 4.63 -17.48
C ALA A 123 15.10 4.51 -16.33
N LEU A 124 15.68 5.63 -15.87
CA LEU A 124 16.65 5.66 -14.78
C LEU A 124 16.02 5.22 -13.45
N GLY A 125 14.85 5.75 -13.10
CA GLY A 125 14.13 5.34 -11.89
C GLY A 125 13.77 3.85 -11.91
N ARG A 126 13.42 3.29 -13.08
CA ARG A 126 13.22 1.84 -13.21
C ARG A 126 14.52 1.06 -12.98
N ARG A 127 15.66 1.52 -13.49
CA ARG A 127 16.95 0.83 -13.26
C ARG A 127 17.34 0.82 -11.77
N ARG A 128 17.09 1.93 -11.05
CA ARG A 128 17.30 2.04 -9.60
C ARG A 128 16.47 1.02 -8.82
N ALA A 129 15.15 1.01 -9.04
CA ALA A 129 14.25 0.05 -8.40
C ALA A 129 14.64 -1.41 -8.71
N GLU A 130 15.06 -1.69 -9.95
CA GLU A 130 15.56 -3.01 -10.32
C GLU A 130 16.92 -3.35 -9.67
N ALA A 131 17.80 -2.38 -9.43
CA ALA A 131 19.06 -2.60 -8.70
C ALA A 131 18.79 -2.99 -7.24
N ALA A 132 17.89 -2.28 -6.56
CA ALA A 132 17.45 -2.63 -5.21
C ALA A 132 16.76 -4.00 -5.16
N LYS A 133 15.88 -4.30 -6.13
CA LYS A 133 15.25 -5.62 -6.27
C LYS A 133 16.28 -6.73 -6.44
N ARG A 134 17.22 -6.59 -7.38
CA ARG A 134 18.30 -7.57 -7.61
C ARG A 134 19.09 -7.83 -6.33
N TYR A 135 19.47 -6.77 -5.61
CA TYR A 135 20.20 -6.90 -4.35
C TYR A 135 19.47 -7.77 -3.30
N LEU A 136 18.15 -7.58 -3.17
CA LEU A 136 17.31 -8.37 -2.26
C LEU A 136 17.15 -9.81 -2.75
N THR A 137 16.94 -10.02 -4.06
CA THR A 137 16.75 -11.37 -4.61
C THR A 137 18.03 -12.20 -4.58
N ASP A 138 19.19 -11.58 -4.79
CA ASP A 138 20.51 -12.23 -4.70
C ASP A 138 20.81 -12.71 -3.27
N ARG A 139 20.10 -12.16 -2.27
CA ARG A 139 20.15 -12.58 -0.86
C ARG A 139 18.99 -13.49 -0.45
N GLY A 140 18.27 -14.04 -1.43
CA GLY A 140 17.28 -15.09 -1.21
C GLY A 140 15.84 -14.61 -0.98
N ILE A 141 15.54 -13.32 -1.13
CA ILE A 141 14.14 -12.87 -1.13
C ILE A 141 13.49 -13.27 -2.46
N ASP A 142 12.36 -13.98 -2.38
CA ASP A 142 11.63 -14.41 -3.58
C ASP A 142 11.19 -13.21 -4.43
N ALA A 143 11.51 -13.24 -5.73
CA ALA A 143 11.24 -12.14 -6.66
C ALA A 143 9.74 -11.83 -6.82
N SER A 144 8.85 -12.80 -6.60
CA SER A 144 7.38 -12.63 -6.62
C SER A 144 6.84 -11.81 -5.44
N ARG A 145 7.68 -11.53 -4.44
CA ARG A 145 7.38 -10.68 -3.29
C ARG A 145 7.78 -9.22 -3.50
N ILE A 146 8.43 -8.90 -4.64
CA ILE A 146 8.97 -7.58 -4.92
C ILE A 146 8.45 -7.08 -6.27
N GLU A 147 7.61 -6.05 -6.22
CA GLU A 147 7.22 -5.27 -7.39
C GLU A 147 8.13 -4.05 -7.58
N THR A 148 8.33 -3.63 -8.82
CA THR A 148 9.08 -2.41 -9.16
C THR A 148 8.18 -1.44 -9.90
N ALA A 149 8.40 -0.15 -9.66
CA ALA A 149 7.75 0.94 -10.35
C ALA A 149 8.75 2.09 -10.58
N SER A 150 8.43 3.00 -11.49
CA SER A 150 9.17 4.26 -11.60
C SER A 150 8.22 5.42 -11.79
N PHE A 151 8.52 6.50 -11.09
CA PHE A 151 7.83 7.79 -11.24
C PHE A 151 8.73 8.85 -11.88
N GLY A 152 9.94 8.47 -12.30
CA GLY A 152 10.93 9.40 -12.85
C GLY A 152 11.02 10.66 -11.99
N ARG A 153 10.87 11.82 -12.62
CA ARG A 153 10.88 13.13 -11.93
C ARG A 153 9.50 13.67 -11.57
N GLU A 154 8.42 12.94 -11.86
CA GLU A 154 7.04 13.43 -11.73
C GLU A 154 6.56 13.55 -10.28
N ARG A 155 7.22 12.85 -9.34
CA ARG A 155 6.86 12.82 -7.91
C ARG A 155 8.05 13.22 -7.02
N PRO A 156 8.44 14.50 -7.02
CA PRO A 156 9.52 14.99 -6.18
C PRO A 156 9.13 14.92 -4.70
N ALA A 157 10.05 14.45 -3.84
CA ALA A 157 9.92 14.57 -2.39
C ALA A 157 10.14 16.01 -1.92
N VAL A 158 10.97 16.76 -2.66
CA VAL A 158 11.29 18.16 -2.37
C VAL A 158 11.28 18.94 -3.67
N GLN A 159 10.61 20.09 -3.67
CA GLN A 159 10.68 21.03 -4.78
C GLN A 159 11.97 21.84 -4.69
N GLY A 160 12.61 22.11 -5.82
CA GLY A 160 13.77 23.00 -5.87
C GLY A 160 14.84 22.55 -6.87
N THR A 161 15.74 23.48 -7.16
CA THR A 161 16.79 23.35 -8.18
C THR A 161 18.19 23.44 -7.56
N THR A 162 18.35 22.89 -6.36
CA THR A 162 19.63 22.85 -5.61
C THR A 162 20.05 21.42 -5.34
N GLU A 163 21.34 21.20 -5.04
CA GLU A 163 21.85 19.84 -4.77
C GLU A 163 21.18 19.21 -3.54
N GLU A 164 20.79 20.01 -2.54
CA GLU A 164 20.04 19.54 -1.38
C GLU A 164 18.66 19.00 -1.77
N ALA A 165 17.98 19.63 -2.73
CA ALA A 165 16.70 19.16 -3.26
C ALA A 165 16.89 17.94 -4.17
N TRP A 166 17.87 18.00 -5.08
CA TRP A 166 18.14 16.93 -6.04
C TRP A 166 18.54 15.63 -5.35
N SER A 167 19.48 15.67 -4.39
CA SER A 167 19.90 14.49 -3.63
C SER A 167 18.75 13.79 -2.91
N ARG A 168 17.80 14.57 -2.35
CA ARG A 168 16.58 14.02 -1.74
C ARG A 168 15.61 13.42 -2.74
N ASN A 169 15.66 13.81 -4.01
CA ASN A 169 14.78 13.29 -5.06
C ASN A 169 15.32 12.05 -5.77
N ARG A 170 16.65 11.85 -5.78
CA ARG A 170 17.30 10.64 -6.32
C ARG A 170 17.20 9.48 -5.32
N ARG A 171 16.07 8.76 -5.35
CA ARG A 171 15.71 7.79 -4.32
C ARG A 171 14.88 6.63 -4.83
N ASP A 172 14.85 5.55 -4.06
CA ASP A 172 13.80 4.54 -4.11
C ASP A 172 12.96 4.59 -2.82
N GLU A 173 11.64 4.64 -2.98
CA GLU A 173 10.67 4.50 -1.90
C GLU A 173 10.15 3.07 -1.82
N PHE A 174 9.82 2.61 -0.61
CA PHE A 174 9.32 1.27 -0.35
C PHE A 174 7.91 1.32 0.19
N GLU A 175 7.05 0.44 -0.30
CA GLU A 175 5.65 0.31 0.13
C GLU A 175 5.35 -1.16 0.45
N ILE A 176 4.60 -1.42 1.52
CA ILE A 176 4.03 -2.76 1.76
C ILE A 176 2.73 -2.88 0.97
N ILE A 177 2.70 -3.79 0.00
CA ILE A 177 1.56 -3.94 -0.91
C ILE A 177 0.67 -5.15 -0.58
N ALA A 178 1.16 -6.07 0.25
CA ALA A 178 0.39 -7.19 0.80
C ALA A 178 1.02 -7.71 2.10
N GLY A 179 0.21 -8.36 2.96
CA GLY A 179 0.67 -9.03 4.18
C GLY A 179 1.10 -8.10 5.32
N GLY A 180 0.86 -6.79 5.21
CA GLY A 180 1.24 -5.82 6.25
C GLY A 180 0.44 -5.92 7.56
N ASP A 181 -0.76 -6.50 7.49
CA ASP A 181 -1.59 -6.89 8.64
C ASP A 181 -1.02 -8.08 9.41
N GLN A 182 -0.21 -8.92 8.74
CA GLN A 182 0.47 -10.08 9.30
C GLN A 182 1.90 -9.78 9.76
N LEU A 183 2.35 -8.53 9.65
CA LEU A 183 3.70 -8.12 10.04
C LEU A 183 3.91 -8.38 11.54
N ARG A 184 4.98 -9.11 11.85
CA ARG A 184 5.41 -9.42 13.21
C ARG A 184 6.54 -8.49 13.61
N ALA A 185 6.45 -7.96 14.82
CA ALA A 185 7.51 -7.19 15.43
C ALA A 185 8.82 -7.99 15.49
N GLN A 186 9.95 -7.30 15.31
CA GLN A 186 11.31 -7.80 15.49
C GLN A 186 12.03 -6.94 16.54
#